data_AF-A0A4P9WCN9-F1
#
_entry.id   AF-A0A4P9WCN9-F1
#
_cell.length_a   1.000
_cell.length_b   1.000
_cell.length_c   1.000
_cell.angle_alpha   90.00
_cell.angle_beta   90.00
_cell.angle_gamma   90.00
#
_symmetry.space_group_name_H-M   'P 1'
#
loop_
_entity.id
_entity.type
_entity.pdbx_description
1 polymer ?
#
loop_
_entity_poly.entity_id
_entity_poly.type
_entity_poly.pdbx_seq_one_letter_code
_entity_poly.pdbx_strand_id
1 'polypeptide(L)'
;MSSGYALSTGITLASLIHDIGYGATRSVVTLRKTLDCAGVTAQNAAATLKEEEIARVLSLMARTHTGLEQSPVSGLSAAIFKGVDPVELQKMQTWDVELFVAVVYEMNPTLDWFSVCRALDHPEFIIFDAMGLGVLLNASKAALKDIYQFPISTFFSRWKNEKGQLSFLKHAIQSAPEVFSLNQGGSARRVIPLDGSNGAARAVIPALGNQAWNSLDLLESLVLLSDGPLYDEAKTLFELGAQQSPELILLGLAQLPITWTGIFKEISPGLVMLFLAGHQNSNFVLPKLWQFSHGLAMSGLQH
;
A
#
# COMPACT_ATOMS: atom_id res chain seq x y z
N MET A 1 10.69 45.78 -1.06
CA MET A 1 10.31 45.19 -2.37
C MET A 1 10.64 43.71 -2.27
N SER A 2 9.64 42.94 -1.85
CA SER A 2 9.78 41.52 -1.56
C SER A 2 9.55 40.77 -2.87
N SER A 3 10.63 40.27 -3.45
CA SER A 3 10.58 39.40 -4.62
C SER A 3 9.97 38.08 -4.18
N GLY A 4 8.64 38.00 -4.24
CA GLY A 4 7.92 36.75 -4.13
C GLY A 4 8.33 35.88 -5.32
N TYR A 5 9.17 34.89 -5.06
CA TYR A 5 9.29 33.74 -5.93
C TYR A 5 7.97 32.97 -5.82
N ALA A 6 6.96 33.45 -6.55
CA ALA A 6 5.89 32.59 -7.00
C ALA A 6 6.55 31.45 -7.77
N LEU A 7 6.16 30.21 -7.46
CA LEU A 7 6.51 29.02 -8.23
C LEU A 7 6.50 29.37 -9.72
N SER A 8 7.67 29.43 -10.36
CA SER A 8 7.70 29.44 -11.81
C SER A 8 6.97 28.17 -12.24
N THR A 9 5.92 28.33 -13.02
CA THR A 9 5.14 27.24 -13.62
C THR A 9 6.05 26.12 -14.11
N GLY A 10 6.19 25.02 -13.36
CA GLY A 10 6.91 23.83 -13.82
C GLY A 10 7.55 22.91 -12.78
N ILE A 11 8.01 23.39 -11.61
CA ILE A 11 8.72 22.53 -10.65
C ILE A 11 7.78 22.10 -9.52
N THR A 12 7.54 20.80 -9.39
CA THR A 12 6.76 20.20 -8.30
C THR A 12 7.61 20.06 -7.04
N LEU A 13 6.96 19.97 -5.87
CA LEU A 13 7.68 19.75 -4.62
C LEU A 13 8.45 18.42 -4.65
N ALA A 14 7.86 17.37 -5.23
CA ALA A 14 8.52 16.09 -5.41
C ALA A 14 9.79 16.21 -6.27
N SER A 15 9.73 16.87 -7.42
CA SER A 15 10.94 17.08 -8.26
C SER A 15 12.04 17.83 -7.52
N LEU A 16 11.68 18.87 -6.74
CA LEU A 16 12.68 19.61 -5.98
C LEU A 16 13.34 18.74 -4.89
N ILE A 17 12.55 17.97 -4.14
CA ILE A 17 13.07 17.07 -3.11
C ILE A 17 13.95 15.98 -3.73
N HIS A 18 13.55 15.44 -4.89
CA HIS A 18 14.36 14.49 -5.64
C HIS A 18 15.73 15.08 -6.02
N ASP A 19 15.76 16.29 -6.59
CA ASP A 19 16.99 16.95 -7.06
C ASP A 19 17.94 17.32 -5.92
N ILE A 20 17.39 17.67 -4.74
CA ILE A 20 18.19 17.92 -3.53
C ILE A 20 18.75 16.62 -2.95
N GLY A 21 18.02 15.52 -3.11
CA GLY A 21 18.37 14.20 -2.60
C GLY A 21 18.14 14.01 -1.10
N TYR A 22 18.64 12.90 -0.54
CA TYR A 22 18.38 12.47 0.85
C TYR A 22 18.65 13.53 1.91
N GLY A 23 19.59 14.44 1.65
CA GLY A 23 19.87 15.58 2.51
C GLY A 23 18.66 16.47 2.78
N ALA A 24 17.64 16.49 1.90
CA ALA A 24 16.42 17.28 2.07
C ALA A 24 15.71 17.01 3.40
N THR A 25 15.75 15.77 3.89
CA THR A 25 15.11 15.36 5.14
C THR A 25 16.10 15.21 6.31
N ARG A 26 17.34 15.73 6.22
CA ARG A 26 18.34 15.53 7.28
C ARG A 26 18.00 16.23 8.61
N SER A 27 17.23 17.30 8.54
CA SER A 27 16.86 18.12 9.71
C SER A 27 15.65 18.99 9.38
N VAL A 28 14.90 19.39 10.41
CA VAL A 28 13.76 20.31 10.29
C VAL A 28 14.16 21.61 9.59
N VAL A 29 15.34 22.16 9.93
CA VAL A 29 15.84 23.40 9.33
C VAL A 29 16.10 23.23 7.84
N THR A 30 16.72 22.11 7.44
CA THR A 30 16.99 21.81 6.03
C THR A 30 15.70 21.64 5.25
N LEU A 31 14.76 20.85 5.77
CA LEU A 31 13.49 20.61 5.08
C LEU A 31 12.66 21.89 4.93
N ARG A 32 12.62 22.76 5.94
CA ARG A 32 11.95 24.06 5.83
C ARG A 32 12.58 24.95 4.76
N LYS A 33 13.92 24.99 4.66
CA LYS A 33 14.60 25.71 3.57
C LYS A 33 14.24 25.13 2.20
N THR A 34 14.17 23.80 2.09
CA THR A 34 13.72 23.12 0.86
C THR A 34 12.30 23.53 0.48
N LEU A 35 11.39 23.55 1.45
CA LEU A 35 10.00 23.97 1.25
C LEU A 35 9.90 25.45 0.86
N ASP A 36 10.66 26.33 1.52
CA ASP A 36 10.71 27.75 1.17
C ASP A 36 11.20 27.95 -0.29
N CYS A 37 12.15 27.12 -0.75
CA CYS A 37 12.61 27.13 -2.15
C CYS A 37 11.55 26.63 -3.13
N ALA A 38 10.62 25.77 -2.69
CA ALA A 38 9.40 25.41 -3.41
C ALA A 38 8.29 26.46 -3.29
N GLY A 39 8.56 27.64 -2.71
CA GLY A 39 7.56 28.67 -2.47
C GLY A 39 6.53 28.31 -1.40
N VAL A 40 6.79 27.28 -0.59
CA VAL A 40 5.97 26.87 0.54
C VAL A 40 6.52 27.49 1.82
N THR A 41 5.86 28.53 2.30
CA THR A 41 6.21 29.24 3.54
C THR A 41 5.17 28.98 4.62
N ALA A 42 5.49 29.31 5.87
CA ALA A 42 4.53 29.20 6.98
C ALA A 42 3.21 29.98 6.76
N GLN A 43 3.23 31.05 5.94
CA GLN A 43 2.04 31.87 5.68
C GLN A 43 1.13 31.31 4.59
N ASN A 44 1.67 30.53 3.64
CA ASN A 44 0.89 30.00 2.52
C ASN A 44 0.78 28.46 2.53
N ALA A 45 1.42 27.77 3.47
CA ALA A 45 1.46 26.32 3.57
C ALA A 45 0.08 25.66 3.48
N ALA A 46 -0.93 26.20 4.16
CA ALA A 46 -2.29 25.66 4.10
C ALA A 46 -2.93 25.72 2.70
N ALA A 47 -2.49 26.66 1.85
CA ALA A 47 -2.97 26.81 0.48
C ALA A 47 -2.13 26.04 -0.55
N THR A 48 -0.84 25.80 -0.26
CA THR A 48 0.13 25.21 -1.19
C THR A 48 0.42 23.73 -0.91
N LEU A 49 0.50 23.32 0.36
CA LEU A 49 0.67 21.91 0.76
C LEU A 49 -0.68 21.22 0.73
N LYS A 50 -1.08 20.80 -0.46
CA LYS A 50 -2.28 19.98 -0.69
C LYS A 50 -1.96 18.50 -0.59
N GLU A 51 -2.99 17.71 -0.37
CA GLU A 51 -2.91 16.27 -0.21
C GLU A 51 -2.26 15.58 -1.42
N GLU A 52 -2.51 16.06 -2.64
CA GLU A 52 -1.90 15.52 -3.85
C GLU A 52 -0.39 15.77 -3.93
N GLU A 53 0.07 16.94 -3.46
CA GLU A 53 1.50 17.24 -3.43
C GLU A 53 2.23 16.36 -2.41
N ILE A 54 1.62 16.16 -1.23
CA ILE A 54 2.20 15.27 -0.21
C ILE A 54 2.21 13.82 -0.71
N ALA A 55 1.13 13.36 -1.36
CA ALA A 55 1.07 12.01 -1.95
C ALA A 55 2.17 11.79 -2.99
N ARG A 56 2.46 12.78 -3.86
CA ARG A 56 3.56 12.71 -4.82
C ARG A 56 4.93 12.61 -4.14
N VAL A 57 5.16 13.40 -3.08
CA VAL A 57 6.42 13.33 -2.33
C VAL A 57 6.59 11.98 -1.63
N LEU A 58 5.54 11.44 -1.02
CA LEU A 58 5.59 10.11 -0.40
C LEU A 58 5.85 9.01 -1.43
N SER A 59 5.24 9.12 -2.60
CA SER A 59 5.45 8.18 -3.72
C SER A 59 6.88 8.23 -4.26
N LEU A 60 7.43 9.44 -4.39
CA LEU A 60 8.85 9.63 -4.67
C LEU A 60 9.71 8.94 -3.60
N MET A 61 9.47 9.25 -2.32
CA MET A 61 10.28 8.70 -1.23
C MET A 61 10.23 7.17 -1.17
N ALA A 62 9.06 6.56 -1.42
CA ALA A 62 8.93 5.11 -1.47
C ALA A 62 9.70 4.50 -2.64
N ARG A 63 9.62 5.11 -3.84
CA ARG A 63 10.31 4.64 -5.05
C ARG A 63 11.82 4.77 -4.96
N THR A 64 12.30 5.84 -4.35
CA THR A 64 13.73 6.15 -4.24
C THR A 64 14.22 6.02 -2.79
N HIS A 65 13.59 5.15 -2.00
CA HIS A 65 13.95 4.92 -0.60
C HIS A 65 15.42 4.51 -0.42
N THR A 66 16.02 3.96 -1.48
CA THR A 66 17.45 3.72 -1.66
C THR A 66 17.84 3.99 -3.12
N GLY A 67 19.15 4.03 -3.40
CA GLY A 67 19.68 4.05 -4.76
C GLY A 67 19.51 5.36 -5.52
N LEU A 68 19.14 6.46 -4.87
CA LEU A 68 19.09 7.77 -5.51
C LEU A 68 20.52 8.27 -5.82
N GLU A 69 20.75 8.70 -7.06
CA GLU A 69 22.00 9.34 -7.45
C GLU A 69 22.11 10.72 -6.78
N GLN A 70 23.12 10.90 -5.94
CA GLN A 70 23.35 12.17 -5.28
C GLN A 70 24.07 13.16 -6.20
N SER A 71 23.38 14.24 -6.55
CA SER A 71 23.97 15.34 -7.32
C SER A 71 24.99 16.12 -6.49
N PRO A 72 26.06 16.67 -7.11
CA PRO A 72 26.97 17.59 -6.42
C PRO A 72 26.23 18.79 -5.83
N VAL A 73 26.59 19.19 -4.62
CA VAL A 73 26.03 20.36 -3.94
C VAL A 73 26.37 21.62 -4.74
N SER A 74 25.38 22.19 -5.42
CA SER A 74 25.54 23.30 -6.35
C SER A 74 24.23 24.08 -6.49
N GLY A 75 24.30 25.34 -6.94
CA GLY A 75 23.12 26.18 -7.13
C GLY A 75 22.25 26.27 -5.87
N LEU A 76 21.00 25.82 -5.99
CA LEU A 76 20.02 25.84 -4.90
C LEU A 76 20.41 24.97 -3.71
N SER A 77 20.95 23.76 -3.96
CA SER A 77 21.34 22.86 -2.88
C SER A 77 22.49 23.43 -2.04
N ALA A 78 23.39 24.23 -2.64
CA ALA A 78 24.44 24.93 -1.90
C ALA A 78 23.89 25.97 -0.91
N ALA A 79 22.79 26.65 -1.24
CA ALA A 79 22.12 27.58 -0.31
C ALA A 79 21.41 26.82 0.83
N ILE A 80 20.74 25.72 0.50
CA ILE A 80 20.03 24.86 1.47
C ILE A 80 21.02 24.26 2.48
N PHE A 81 22.13 23.73 1.98
CA PHE A 81 23.17 23.06 2.76
C PHE A 81 24.30 23.97 3.24
N LYS A 82 24.11 25.29 3.25
CA LYS A 82 25.13 26.23 3.73
C LYS A 82 25.59 25.87 5.16
N GLY A 83 26.86 25.53 5.31
CA GLY A 83 27.48 25.13 6.58
C GLY A 83 27.36 23.64 6.93
N VAL A 84 26.88 22.80 6.01
CA VAL A 84 26.84 21.34 6.14
C VAL A 84 28.05 20.74 5.43
N ASP A 85 28.69 19.74 6.04
CA ASP A 85 29.79 19.00 5.41
C ASP A 85 29.26 18.18 4.21
N PRO A 86 29.75 18.40 2.99
CA PRO A 86 29.35 17.60 1.81
C PRO A 86 29.57 16.09 1.99
N VAL A 87 30.55 15.68 2.80
CA VAL A 87 30.82 14.26 3.07
C VAL A 87 29.70 13.62 3.89
N GLU A 88 29.06 14.37 4.79
CA GLU A 88 27.88 13.87 5.52
C GLU A 88 26.70 13.66 4.59
N LEU A 89 26.49 14.57 3.63
CA LEU A 89 25.41 14.47 2.65
C LEU A 89 25.57 13.21 1.80
N GLN A 90 26.79 12.94 1.32
CA GLN A 90 27.13 11.75 0.53
C GLN A 90 26.91 10.42 1.27
N LYS A 91 26.93 10.43 2.62
CA LYS A 91 26.68 9.22 3.43
C LYS A 91 25.21 8.90 3.59
N MET A 92 24.30 9.84 3.31
CA MET A 92 22.87 9.60 3.44
C MET A 92 22.38 8.68 2.32
N GLN A 93 21.64 7.63 2.67
CA GLN A 93 21.19 6.62 1.69
C GLN A 93 19.67 6.39 1.70
N THR A 94 18.94 7.13 2.53
CA THR A 94 17.48 7.00 2.64
C THR A 94 16.85 8.29 3.15
N TRP A 95 15.53 8.38 3.03
CA TRP A 95 14.72 9.51 3.49
C TRP A 95 14.37 9.37 4.98
N ASP A 96 14.30 10.50 5.68
CA ASP A 96 13.66 10.56 7.00
C ASP A 96 12.20 10.99 6.80
N VAL A 97 11.35 9.98 6.56
CA VAL A 97 9.92 10.19 6.27
C VAL A 97 9.15 10.67 7.49
N GLU A 98 9.56 10.28 8.70
CA GLU A 98 8.92 10.73 9.94
C GLU A 98 9.20 12.21 10.17
N LEU A 99 10.44 12.66 9.95
CA LEU A 99 10.79 14.08 9.97
C LEU A 99 10.02 14.86 8.90
N PHE A 100 9.90 14.30 7.69
CA PHE A 100 9.11 14.93 6.63
C PHE A 100 7.65 15.15 7.06
N VAL A 101 7.00 14.10 7.55
CA VAL A 101 5.62 14.17 8.04
C VAL A 101 5.47 15.14 9.20
N ALA A 102 6.40 15.14 10.17
CA ALA A 102 6.36 16.04 11.30
C ALA A 102 6.40 17.52 10.87
N VAL A 103 7.27 17.88 9.92
CA VAL A 103 7.35 19.24 9.39
C VAL A 103 6.10 19.62 8.58
N VAL A 104 5.60 18.72 7.73
CA VAL A 104 4.36 18.95 6.97
C VAL A 104 3.18 19.18 7.92
N TYR A 105 3.05 18.36 8.96
CA TYR A 105 1.99 18.48 9.95
C TYR A 105 2.06 19.80 10.72
N GLU A 106 3.26 20.26 11.08
CA GLU A 106 3.45 21.55 11.74
C GLU A 106 3.07 22.73 10.83
N MET A 107 3.40 22.64 9.54
CA MET A 107 3.14 23.71 8.57
C MET A 107 1.69 23.75 8.09
N ASN A 108 1.03 22.59 7.98
CA ASN A 108 -0.38 22.47 7.63
C ASN A 108 -1.08 21.42 8.52
N PRO A 109 -1.54 21.81 9.73
CA PRO A 109 -2.21 20.89 10.65
C PRO A 109 -3.63 20.50 10.21
N THR A 110 -4.18 21.16 9.18
CA THR A 110 -5.53 20.88 8.64
C THR A 110 -5.55 19.85 7.52
N LEU A 111 -4.38 19.35 7.11
CA LEU A 111 -4.22 18.37 6.03
C LEU A 111 -4.93 17.05 6.36
N ASP A 112 -5.77 16.55 5.45
CA ASP A 112 -6.46 15.28 5.64
C ASP A 112 -5.58 14.12 5.14
N TRP A 113 -4.95 13.41 6.08
CA TRP A 113 -4.09 12.26 5.76
C TRP A 113 -4.84 11.07 5.15
N PHE A 114 -6.16 10.97 5.33
CA PHE A 114 -6.97 10.00 4.59
C PHE A 114 -7.06 10.40 3.11
N SER A 115 -7.22 11.70 2.82
CA SER A 115 -7.17 12.26 1.47
C SER A 115 -5.78 12.14 0.84
N VAL A 116 -4.68 12.29 1.60
CA VAL A 116 -3.33 12.00 1.11
C VAL A 116 -3.22 10.57 0.60
N CYS A 117 -3.72 9.60 1.38
CA CYS A 117 -3.68 8.20 0.96
C CYS A 117 -4.56 7.93 -0.27
N ARG A 118 -5.71 8.61 -0.41
CA ARG A 118 -6.51 8.58 -1.64
C ARG A 118 -5.79 9.17 -2.84
N ALA A 119 -5.03 10.24 -2.63
CA ALA A 119 -4.27 10.91 -3.67
C ALA A 119 -3.02 10.13 -4.14
N LEU A 120 -2.68 9.00 -3.50
CA LEU A 120 -1.68 8.05 -4.01
C LEU A 120 -2.12 7.38 -5.32
N ASP A 121 -3.42 7.44 -5.68
CA ASP A 121 -3.90 7.08 -7.02
C ASP A 121 -3.49 8.14 -8.06
N HIS A 122 -2.22 8.11 -8.44
CA HIS A 122 -1.66 8.93 -9.52
C HIS A 122 -0.66 8.12 -10.36
N PRO A 123 -0.36 8.53 -11.61
CA PRO A 123 0.38 7.71 -12.57
C PRO A 123 1.80 7.30 -12.17
N GLU A 124 2.45 8.04 -11.28
CA GLU A 124 3.84 7.81 -10.87
C GLU A 124 3.96 6.94 -9.62
N PHE A 125 2.84 6.59 -8.97
CA PHE A 125 2.83 5.74 -7.79
C PHE A 125 3.20 4.30 -8.16
N ILE A 126 4.22 3.76 -7.49
CA ILE A 126 4.60 2.35 -7.58
C ILE A 126 5.43 1.98 -6.35
N ILE A 127 5.23 0.78 -5.81
CA ILE A 127 6.05 0.20 -4.74
C ILE A 127 6.90 -0.92 -5.36
N PHE A 128 8.20 -0.83 -5.19
CA PHE A 128 9.14 -1.80 -5.77
C PHE A 128 9.51 -2.93 -4.81
N ASP A 129 9.47 -2.69 -3.51
CA ASP A 129 9.85 -3.65 -2.48
C ASP A 129 9.21 -3.34 -1.11
N ALA A 130 9.50 -4.20 -0.13
CA ALA A 130 9.01 -4.06 1.24
C ALA A 130 9.51 -2.80 1.96
N MET A 131 10.70 -2.29 1.61
CA MET A 131 11.25 -1.09 2.23
C MET A 131 10.52 0.17 1.71
N GLY A 132 10.20 0.21 0.42
CA GLY A 132 9.34 1.23 -0.17
C GLY A 132 7.94 1.24 0.44
N LEU A 133 7.33 0.07 0.69
CA LEU A 133 6.08 -0.02 1.45
C LEU A 133 6.27 0.55 2.87
N GLY A 134 7.38 0.21 3.54
CA GLY A 134 7.73 0.70 4.86
C GLY A 134 7.76 2.24 4.94
N VAL A 135 8.23 2.94 3.90
CA VAL A 135 8.18 4.41 3.83
C VAL A 135 6.75 4.93 3.98
N LEU A 136 5.80 4.36 3.23
CA LEU A 136 4.39 4.77 3.31
C LEU A 136 3.78 4.46 4.67
N LEU A 137 4.02 3.26 5.20
CA LEU A 137 3.49 2.85 6.49
C LEU A 137 4.02 3.72 7.63
N ASN A 138 5.31 4.05 7.61
CA ASN A 138 5.92 4.94 8.59
C ASN A 138 5.40 6.38 8.45
N ALA A 139 5.19 6.87 7.23
CA ALA A 139 4.56 8.16 6.99
C ALA A 139 3.16 8.22 7.60
N SER A 140 2.32 7.23 7.29
CA SER A 140 0.97 7.15 7.82
C SER A 140 0.94 6.98 9.34
N LYS A 141 1.83 6.17 9.91
CA LYS A 141 1.96 6.02 11.37
C LYS A 141 2.35 7.35 12.03
N ALA A 142 3.29 8.09 11.46
CA ALA A 142 3.70 9.40 11.98
C ALA A 142 2.55 10.42 11.92
N ALA A 143 1.78 10.41 10.83
CA ALA A 143 0.66 11.32 10.62
C ALA A 143 -0.57 11.01 11.47
N LEU A 144 -0.98 9.74 11.50
CA LEU A 144 -2.20 9.27 12.16
C LEU A 144 -1.97 8.90 13.63
N LYS A 145 -0.70 8.88 14.07
CA LYS A 145 -0.23 8.49 15.41
C LYS A 145 -0.47 7.02 15.79
N ASP A 146 -1.22 6.30 14.97
CA ASP A 146 -1.53 4.89 15.14
C ASP A 146 -1.66 4.22 13.78
N ILE A 147 -0.87 3.16 13.55
CA ILE A 147 -0.89 2.40 12.30
C ILE A 147 -2.22 1.68 12.08
N TYR A 148 -2.97 1.35 13.14
CA TYR A 148 -4.29 0.72 13.02
C TYR A 148 -5.35 1.63 12.37
N GLN A 149 -5.07 2.93 12.25
CA GLN A 149 -5.90 3.91 11.55
C GLN A 149 -5.56 4.05 10.05
N PHE A 150 -4.55 3.31 9.56
CA PHE A 150 -4.17 3.35 8.14
C PHE A 150 -5.40 3.09 7.25
N PRO A 151 -5.67 3.95 6.25
CA PRO A 151 -6.92 3.94 5.48
C PRO A 151 -6.92 2.88 4.38
N ILE A 152 -6.79 1.63 4.79
CA ILE A 152 -6.60 0.47 3.93
C ILE A 152 -7.69 0.31 2.87
N SER A 153 -8.94 0.65 3.20
CA SER A 153 -10.08 0.58 2.29
C SER A 153 -9.87 1.41 1.02
N THR A 154 -9.06 2.46 1.08
CA THR A 154 -8.66 3.26 -0.09
C THR A 154 -7.94 2.41 -1.14
N PHE A 155 -7.14 1.44 -0.71
CA PHE A 155 -6.35 0.56 -1.59
C PHE A 155 -7.16 -0.63 -2.14
N PHE A 156 -8.38 -0.83 -1.63
CA PHE A 156 -9.32 -1.83 -2.16
C PHE A 156 -10.33 -1.22 -3.15
N SER A 157 -10.44 0.11 -3.20
CA SER A 157 -11.23 0.80 -4.22
C SER A 157 -10.57 0.71 -5.60
N ARG A 158 -11.33 0.92 -6.69
CA ARG A 158 -10.75 0.91 -8.04
C ARG A 158 -9.89 2.17 -8.26
N TRP A 159 -8.59 1.97 -8.48
CA TRP A 159 -7.67 3.05 -8.82
C TRP A 159 -7.63 3.29 -10.33
N LYS A 160 -7.26 4.52 -10.73
CA LYS A 160 -6.87 4.84 -12.11
C LYS A 160 -5.49 4.27 -12.43
N ASN A 161 -4.57 4.30 -11.48
CA ASN A 161 -3.28 3.65 -11.58
C ASN A 161 -3.35 2.21 -11.04
N GLU A 162 -3.92 1.31 -11.84
CA GLU A 162 -4.07 -0.11 -11.49
C GLU A 162 -2.72 -0.79 -11.19
N LYS A 163 -1.64 -0.41 -11.89
CA LYS A 163 -0.27 -0.92 -11.63
C LYS A 163 0.22 -0.51 -10.25
N GLY A 164 0.02 0.75 -9.90
CA GLY A 164 0.32 1.28 -8.58
C GLY A 164 -0.44 0.54 -7.49
N GLN A 165 -1.75 0.40 -7.64
CA GLN A 165 -2.60 -0.35 -6.72
C GLN A 165 -2.10 -1.79 -6.52
N LEU A 166 -1.86 -2.52 -7.61
CA LEU A 166 -1.40 -3.90 -7.56
C LEU A 166 -0.03 -4.01 -6.87
N SER A 167 0.88 -3.06 -7.10
CA SER A 167 2.19 -3.04 -6.46
C SER A 167 2.09 -2.89 -4.93
N PHE A 168 1.18 -2.05 -4.44
CA PHE A 168 0.90 -1.94 -3.01
C PHE A 168 0.33 -3.25 -2.47
N LEU A 169 -0.71 -3.80 -3.11
CA LEU A 169 -1.36 -5.04 -2.65
C LEU A 169 -0.38 -6.21 -2.60
N LYS A 170 0.48 -6.36 -3.61
CA LYS A 170 1.54 -7.37 -3.66
C LYS A 170 2.43 -7.32 -2.43
N HIS A 171 2.98 -6.15 -2.11
CA HIS A 171 3.89 -6.01 -0.96
C HIS A 171 3.16 -6.06 0.38
N ALA A 172 1.91 -5.61 0.44
CA ALA A 172 1.09 -5.72 1.63
C ALA A 172 0.71 -7.18 1.97
N ILE A 173 0.41 -8.00 0.96
CA ILE A 173 0.16 -9.44 1.11
C ILE A 173 1.39 -10.15 1.70
N GLN A 174 2.58 -9.75 1.27
CA GLN A 174 3.85 -10.34 1.68
C GLN A 174 4.37 -9.78 3.01
N SER A 175 3.73 -8.75 3.56
CA SER A 175 4.12 -8.14 4.83
C SER A 175 3.87 -9.09 5.99
N ALA A 176 4.78 -9.11 6.95
CA ALA A 176 4.57 -9.80 8.22
C ALA A 176 3.38 -9.14 8.96
N PRO A 177 2.44 -9.90 9.56
CA PRO A 177 1.29 -9.35 10.26
C PRO A 177 1.65 -8.36 11.38
N GLU A 178 2.83 -8.52 12.00
CA GLU A 178 3.36 -7.64 13.05
C GLU A 178 3.79 -6.26 12.51
N VAL A 179 4.14 -6.19 11.21
CA VAL A 179 4.51 -4.95 10.52
C VAL A 179 3.28 -4.26 9.95
N PHE A 180 2.46 -5.03 9.22
CA PHE A 180 1.24 -4.53 8.60
C PHE A 180 0.28 -5.68 8.31
N SER A 181 -0.98 -5.52 8.69
CA SER A 181 -2.01 -6.51 8.39
C SER A 181 -3.07 -5.91 7.49
N LEU A 182 -3.35 -6.59 6.37
CA LEU A 182 -4.47 -6.21 5.49
C LEU A 182 -5.86 -6.36 6.16
N ASN A 183 -5.91 -6.96 7.34
CA ASN A 183 -7.14 -7.20 8.10
C ASN A 183 -7.32 -6.22 9.28
N GLN A 184 -6.49 -5.18 9.38
CA GLN A 184 -6.55 -4.20 10.47
C GLN A 184 -7.67 -3.17 10.29
N GLY A 185 -8.01 -2.45 11.36
CA GLY A 185 -8.74 -1.18 11.27
C GLY A 185 -10.23 -1.25 10.88
N GLY A 186 -11.01 -2.20 11.43
CA GLY A 186 -12.48 -2.22 11.30
C GLY A 186 -13.06 -2.45 9.89
N SER A 187 -12.22 -2.44 8.85
CA SER A 187 -12.59 -2.55 7.43
C SER A 187 -12.98 -3.97 6.99
N ALA A 188 -13.05 -4.94 7.90
CA ALA A 188 -12.81 -6.32 7.53
C ALA A 188 -14.09 -7.08 7.14
N ARG A 189 -14.45 -7.05 5.85
CA ARG A 189 -15.21 -8.18 5.30
C ARG A 189 -14.26 -9.37 5.26
N ARG A 190 -14.38 -10.27 6.24
CA ARG A 190 -13.52 -11.44 6.35
C ARG A 190 -14.08 -12.62 5.57
N VAL A 191 -13.20 -13.42 4.97
CA VAL A 191 -13.59 -14.70 4.35
C VAL A 191 -14.14 -15.65 5.41
N ILE A 192 -13.47 -15.70 6.57
CA ILE A 192 -13.88 -16.49 7.73
C ILE A 192 -13.89 -15.56 8.96
N PRO A 193 -15.06 -15.40 9.63
CA PRO A 193 -15.13 -14.71 10.91
C PRO A 193 -14.25 -15.38 11.97
N LEU A 194 -13.65 -14.57 12.85
CA LEU A 194 -12.81 -15.09 13.94
C LEU A 194 -13.65 -15.68 15.09
N ASP A 195 -14.92 -15.27 15.16
CA ASP A 195 -15.86 -15.68 16.20
C ASP A 195 -16.62 -16.93 15.73
N GLY A 196 -16.45 -18.07 16.41
CA GLY A 196 -17.21 -19.30 16.10
C GLY A 196 -16.37 -20.57 15.89
N SER A 197 -15.39 -20.81 16.76
CA SER A 197 -14.48 -21.97 16.72
C SER A 197 -15.10 -23.26 17.29
N ASN A 198 -16.05 -23.85 16.56
CA ASN A 198 -16.67 -25.15 16.90
C ASN A 198 -16.17 -26.30 16.01
N GLY A 199 -16.03 -27.49 16.59
CA GLY A 199 -15.63 -28.70 15.86
C GLY A 199 -14.31 -28.51 15.10
N ALA A 200 -14.28 -28.88 13.81
CA ALA A 200 -13.12 -28.73 12.93
C ALA A 200 -12.62 -27.28 12.81
N ALA A 201 -13.49 -26.29 13.00
CA ALA A 201 -13.12 -24.88 12.93
C ALA A 201 -12.20 -24.43 14.07
N ARG A 202 -12.17 -25.16 15.20
CA ARG A 202 -11.41 -24.75 16.39
C ARG A 202 -9.89 -24.73 16.18
N ALA A 203 -9.37 -25.70 15.43
CA ALA A 203 -7.95 -25.77 15.11
C ALA A 203 -7.57 -24.87 13.91
N VAL A 204 -8.52 -24.61 13.00
CA VAL A 204 -8.24 -23.97 11.70
C VAL A 204 -8.36 -22.45 11.76
N ILE A 205 -9.40 -21.90 12.41
CA ILE A 205 -9.66 -20.45 12.42
C ILE A 205 -8.49 -19.63 12.96
N PRO A 206 -7.82 -20.00 14.09
CA PRO A 206 -6.69 -19.23 14.59
C PRO A 206 -5.52 -19.13 13.59
N ALA A 207 -5.25 -20.20 12.83
CA ALA A 207 -4.16 -20.23 11.85
C ALA A 207 -4.47 -19.38 10.60
N LEU A 208 -5.73 -19.31 10.19
CA LEU A 208 -6.18 -18.53 9.04
C LEU A 208 -6.48 -17.06 9.38
N GLY A 209 -6.77 -16.75 10.64
CA GLY A 209 -7.30 -15.45 11.05
C GLY A 209 -6.40 -14.25 10.75
N ASN A 210 -5.08 -14.46 10.85
CA ASN A 210 -4.07 -13.43 10.64
C ASN A 210 -3.51 -13.37 9.21
N GLN A 211 -3.91 -14.31 8.35
CA GLN A 211 -3.46 -14.35 6.96
C GLN A 211 -4.05 -13.18 6.17
N ALA A 212 -3.24 -12.53 5.33
CA ALA A 212 -3.67 -11.46 4.42
C ALA A 212 -4.91 -11.85 3.60
N TRP A 213 -4.97 -13.11 3.17
CA TRP A 213 -6.04 -13.70 2.38
C TRP A 213 -7.39 -13.79 3.07
N ASN A 214 -7.47 -13.52 4.39
CA ASN A 214 -8.73 -13.49 5.12
C ASN A 214 -9.50 -12.17 4.93
N SER A 215 -9.18 -11.40 3.88
CA SER A 215 -9.86 -10.17 3.47
C SER A 215 -10.61 -10.41 2.15
N LEU A 216 -11.94 -10.32 2.17
CA LEU A 216 -12.77 -10.34 0.97
C LEU A 216 -12.52 -9.10 0.10
N ASP A 217 -12.22 -7.94 0.71
CA ASP A 217 -11.93 -6.71 -0.02
C ASP A 217 -10.63 -6.83 -0.84
N LEU A 218 -9.61 -7.52 -0.29
CA LEU A 218 -8.40 -7.88 -1.05
C LEU A 218 -8.75 -8.77 -2.24
N LEU A 219 -9.50 -9.85 -2.00
CA LEU A 219 -9.83 -10.81 -3.06
C LEU A 219 -10.66 -10.16 -4.17
N GLU A 220 -11.66 -9.35 -3.81
CA GLU A 220 -12.48 -8.60 -4.78
C GLU A 220 -11.63 -7.62 -5.58
N SER A 221 -10.72 -6.89 -4.93
CA SER A 221 -9.79 -5.97 -5.61
C SER A 221 -8.91 -6.70 -6.62
N LEU A 222 -8.35 -7.85 -6.27
CA LEU A 222 -7.53 -8.65 -7.18
C LEU A 222 -8.35 -9.25 -8.33
N VAL A 223 -9.60 -9.66 -8.08
CA VAL A 223 -10.50 -10.10 -9.15
C VAL A 223 -10.76 -8.95 -10.13
N LEU A 224 -11.05 -7.73 -9.63
CA LEU A 224 -11.27 -6.56 -10.48
C LEU A 224 -10.02 -6.18 -11.29
N LEU A 225 -8.83 -6.23 -10.67
CA LEU A 225 -7.56 -5.97 -11.36
C LEU A 225 -7.23 -7.03 -12.42
N SER A 226 -7.72 -8.26 -12.24
CA SER A 226 -7.57 -9.32 -13.23
C SER A 226 -8.46 -9.13 -14.47
N ASP A 227 -9.51 -8.31 -14.40
CA ASP A 227 -10.41 -8.03 -15.54
C ASP A 227 -9.83 -6.95 -16.48
N GLY A 228 -8.54 -7.08 -16.81
CA GLY A 228 -7.80 -6.04 -17.51
C GLY A 228 -6.37 -6.44 -17.88
N PRO A 229 -5.48 -5.47 -18.15
CA PRO A 229 -4.13 -5.73 -18.62
C PRO A 229 -3.20 -6.33 -17.56
N LEU A 230 -3.65 -6.46 -16.32
CA LEU A 230 -2.89 -7.02 -15.19
C LEU A 230 -3.30 -8.46 -14.85
N TYR A 231 -3.95 -9.17 -15.79
CA TYR A 231 -4.42 -10.54 -15.58
C TYR A 231 -3.31 -11.47 -15.07
N ASP A 232 -2.15 -11.49 -15.72
CA ASP A 232 -1.05 -12.41 -15.41
C ASP A 232 -0.41 -12.10 -14.04
N GLU A 233 -0.25 -10.81 -13.71
CA GLU A 233 0.28 -10.39 -12.42
C GLU A 233 -0.71 -10.67 -11.28
N ALA A 234 -2.00 -10.38 -11.49
CA ALA A 234 -3.04 -10.72 -10.52
C ALA A 234 -3.14 -12.25 -10.32
N LYS A 235 -3.03 -13.02 -11.41
CA LYS A 235 -3.01 -14.49 -11.38
C LYS A 235 -1.86 -15.02 -10.53
N THR A 236 -0.65 -14.48 -10.70
CA THR A 236 0.51 -14.87 -9.88
C THR A 236 0.25 -14.67 -8.39
N LEU A 237 -0.49 -13.61 -8.00
CA LEU A 237 -0.88 -13.39 -6.60
C LEU A 237 -1.92 -14.40 -6.13
N PHE A 238 -2.91 -14.74 -6.95
CA PHE A 238 -3.87 -15.79 -6.58
C PHE A 238 -3.21 -17.17 -6.48
N GLU A 239 -2.23 -17.49 -7.34
CA GLU A 239 -1.45 -18.72 -7.23
C GLU A 239 -0.62 -18.76 -5.94
N LEU A 240 -0.01 -17.64 -5.56
CA LEU A 240 0.65 -17.50 -4.25
C LEU A 240 -0.34 -17.73 -3.11
N GLY A 241 -1.53 -17.14 -3.17
CA GLY A 241 -2.58 -17.35 -2.18
C GLY A 241 -3.07 -18.79 -2.12
N ALA A 242 -3.20 -19.46 -3.27
CA ALA A 242 -3.61 -20.86 -3.36
C ALA A 242 -2.58 -21.80 -2.71
N GLN A 243 -1.30 -21.42 -2.74
CA GLN A 243 -0.23 -22.14 -2.04
C GLN A 243 -0.20 -21.85 -0.53
N GLN A 244 -0.38 -20.58 -0.14
CA GLN A 244 -0.27 -20.15 1.26
C GLN A 244 -1.50 -20.46 2.10
N SER A 245 -2.69 -20.35 1.52
CA SER A 245 -3.98 -20.46 2.22
C SER A 245 -5.08 -20.87 1.24
N PRO A 246 -5.04 -22.11 0.69
CA PRO A 246 -6.03 -22.60 -0.28
C PRO A 246 -7.47 -22.52 0.24
N GLU A 247 -7.67 -22.62 1.56
CA GLU A 247 -8.97 -22.48 2.22
C GLU A 247 -9.56 -21.09 2.01
N LEU A 248 -8.74 -20.04 2.21
CA LEU A 248 -9.18 -18.66 2.14
C LEU A 248 -9.42 -18.23 0.70
N ILE A 249 -8.60 -18.70 -0.24
CA ILE A 249 -8.83 -18.42 -1.67
C ILE A 249 -10.13 -19.06 -2.13
N LEU A 250 -10.33 -20.36 -1.90
CA LEU A 250 -11.51 -21.05 -2.38
C LEU A 250 -12.80 -20.50 -1.73
N LEU A 251 -12.81 -20.39 -0.41
CA LEU A 251 -13.99 -19.89 0.31
C LEU A 251 -14.25 -18.42 0.05
N GLY A 252 -13.20 -17.62 -0.17
CA GLY A 252 -13.32 -16.21 -0.46
C GLY A 252 -13.90 -15.97 -1.85
N LEU A 253 -13.34 -16.62 -2.86
CA LEU A 253 -13.86 -16.58 -4.23
C LEU A 253 -15.32 -17.04 -4.30
N ALA A 254 -15.69 -18.09 -3.55
CA ALA A 254 -17.06 -18.58 -3.50
C ALA A 254 -18.07 -17.58 -2.89
N GLN A 255 -17.60 -16.61 -2.10
CA GLN A 255 -18.43 -15.59 -1.43
C GLN A 255 -18.57 -14.29 -2.23
N LEU A 256 -17.69 -14.04 -3.21
CA LEU A 256 -17.74 -12.81 -3.98
C LEU A 256 -18.97 -12.77 -4.90
N PRO A 257 -19.65 -11.62 -5.06
CA PRO A 257 -20.80 -11.49 -5.94
C PRO A 257 -20.42 -11.62 -7.42
N ILE A 258 -19.18 -11.24 -7.75
CA ILE A 258 -18.59 -11.38 -9.08
C ILE A 258 -18.09 -12.82 -9.24
N THR A 259 -19.03 -13.75 -9.29
CA THR A 259 -18.71 -15.15 -9.61
C THR A 259 -18.39 -15.26 -11.11
N TRP A 260 -17.53 -16.21 -11.49
CA TRP A 260 -17.30 -16.60 -12.89
C TRP A 260 -16.40 -15.71 -13.79
N THR A 261 -15.48 -14.93 -13.21
CA THR A 261 -14.37 -14.30 -13.95
C THR A 261 -13.37 -15.34 -14.50
N GLY A 262 -12.48 -14.92 -15.41
CA GLY A 262 -11.44 -15.79 -15.96
C GLY A 262 -10.58 -16.45 -14.87
N ILE A 263 -10.13 -15.64 -13.91
CA ILE A 263 -9.28 -16.11 -12.81
C ILE A 263 -10.00 -17.13 -11.92
N PHE A 264 -11.29 -16.91 -11.66
CA PHE A 264 -12.11 -17.82 -10.86
C PHE A 264 -12.19 -19.19 -11.51
N LYS A 265 -12.45 -19.25 -12.83
CA LYS A 265 -12.55 -20.50 -13.60
C LYS A 265 -11.25 -21.26 -13.68
N GLU A 266 -10.13 -20.55 -13.70
CA GLU A 266 -8.81 -21.16 -13.84
C GLU A 266 -8.33 -21.79 -12.51
N ILE A 267 -8.54 -21.08 -11.39
CA ILE A 267 -7.96 -21.49 -10.09
C ILE A 267 -8.90 -22.39 -9.29
N SER A 268 -10.21 -22.13 -9.36
CA SER A 268 -11.17 -22.79 -8.47
C SER A 268 -11.26 -24.32 -8.67
N PRO A 269 -11.28 -24.88 -9.90
CA PRO A 269 -11.35 -26.32 -10.09
C PRO A 269 -10.21 -27.08 -9.41
N GLY A 270 -8.98 -26.59 -9.53
CA GLY A 270 -7.81 -27.19 -8.88
C GLY A 270 -7.91 -27.15 -7.35
N LEU A 271 -8.38 -26.03 -6.78
CA LEU A 271 -8.60 -25.92 -5.35
C LEU A 271 -9.72 -26.83 -4.85
N VAL A 272 -10.84 -26.94 -5.58
CA VAL A 272 -11.92 -27.87 -5.20
C VAL A 272 -11.41 -29.31 -5.21
N MET A 273 -10.66 -29.71 -6.24
CA MET A 273 -10.05 -31.04 -6.32
C MET A 273 -9.06 -31.29 -5.18
N LEU A 274 -8.27 -30.31 -4.78
CA LEU A 274 -7.36 -30.43 -3.63
C LEU A 274 -8.11 -30.82 -2.34
N PHE A 275 -9.25 -30.18 -2.07
CA PHE A 275 -10.05 -30.50 -0.87
C PHE A 275 -10.82 -31.82 -1.03
N LEU A 276 -11.32 -32.15 -2.22
CA LEU A 276 -11.96 -33.46 -2.47
C LEU A 276 -10.96 -34.62 -2.35
N ALA A 277 -9.69 -34.40 -2.69
CA ALA A 277 -8.60 -35.37 -2.58
C ALA A 277 -8.10 -35.59 -1.14
N GLY A 278 -8.71 -34.95 -0.13
CA GLY A 278 -8.43 -35.21 1.28
C GLY A 278 -7.40 -34.31 1.95
N HIS A 279 -7.33 -33.03 1.58
CA HIS A 279 -6.55 -32.02 2.33
C HIS A 279 -6.92 -32.02 3.84
N GLN A 280 -5.95 -31.70 4.71
CA GLN A 280 -6.14 -31.75 6.17
C GLN A 280 -7.33 -30.90 6.67
N ASN A 281 -7.63 -29.81 5.96
CA ASN A 281 -8.71 -28.87 6.29
C ASN A 281 -10.02 -29.13 5.52
N SER A 282 -10.14 -30.24 4.77
CA SER A 282 -11.33 -30.54 3.97
C SER A 282 -12.64 -30.60 4.77
N ASN A 283 -12.60 -31.15 5.99
CA ASN A 283 -13.77 -31.21 6.89
C ASN A 283 -14.26 -29.83 7.34
N PHE A 284 -13.41 -28.80 7.21
CA PHE A 284 -13.77 -27.41 7.48
C PHE A 284 -14.22 -26.69 6.20
N VAL A 285 -13.51 -26.89 5.09
CA VAL A 285 -13.75 -26.16 3.82
C VAL A 285 -14.98 -26.67 3.09
N LEU A 286 -15.12 -27.98 2.87
CA LEU A 286 -16.18 -28.53 2.02
C LEU A 286 -17.60 -28.18 2.52
N PRO A 287 -17.92 -28.26 3.83
CA PRO A 287 -19.23 -27.83 4.32
C PRO A 287 -19.49 -26.34 4.11
N LYS A 288 -18.47 -25.48 4.27
CA LYS A 288 -18.60 -24.03 4.04
C LYS A 288 -18.74 -23.71 2.56
N LEU A 289 -17.98 -24.39 1.71
CA LEU A 289 -18.08 -24.24 0.26
C LEU A 289 -19.49 -24.55 -0.23
N TRP A 290 -20.10 -25.63 0.27
CA TRP A 290 -21.49 -25.99 -0.03
C TRP A 290 -22.48 -24.88 0.39
N GLN A 291 -22.27 -24.30 1.58
CA GLN A 291 -23.10 -23.19 2.07
C GLN A 291 -22.98 -21.93 1.23
N PHE A 292 -21.76 -21.58 0.79
CA PHE A 292 -21.51 -20.36 0.03
C PHE A 292 -21.87 -20.49 -1.46
N SER A 293 -21.55 -21.62 -2.10
CA SER A 293 -21.82 -21.83 -3.52
C SER A 293 -22.06 -23.30 -3.85
N HIS A 294 -23.34 -23.67 -4.00
CA HIS A 294 -23.76 -25.00 -4.43
C HIS A 294 -23.26 -25.31 -5.85
N GLY A 295 -23.26 -24.31 -6.75
CA GLY A 295 -22.78 -24.48 -8.13
C GLY A 295 -21.29 -24.76 -8.22
N LEU A 296 -20.47 -24.06 -7.41
CA LEU A 296 -19.02 -24.30 -7.38
C LEU A 296 -18.71 -25.68 -6.80
N ALA A 297 -19.39 -26.06 -5.70
CA ALA A 297 -19.22 -27.36 -5.08
C ALA A 297 -19.53 -28.52 -6.05
N MET A 298 -20.56 -28.37 -6.89
CA MET A 298 -20.93 -29.37 -7.88
C MET A 298 -19.98 -29.41 -9.09
N SER A 299 -19.39 -28.28 -9.50
CA SER A 299 -18.47 -28.23 -10.64
C SER A 299 -17.19 -29.03 -10.43
N GLY A 300 -16.69 -29.11 -9.19
CA GLY A 300 -15.55 -29.97 -8.85
C GLY A 300 -15.85 -31.47 -8.86
N LEU A 301 -17.12 -31.87 -8.96
CA LEU A 301 -17.52 -33.29 -9.07
C LEU A 301 -17.69 -33.74 -10.54
N GLN A 302 -17.57 -32.81 -11.49
CA GLN A 302 -17.75 -33.08 -12.93
C GLN A 302 -16.43 -33.28 -13.69
N HIS A 303 -15.30 -33.22 -12.97
CA HIS A 303 -13.95 -33.54 -13.44
C HIS A 303 -13.35 -34.65 -12.60
#